data_AF-A0A8T5MP54-F1
#
_entry.id   AF-A0A8T5MP54-F1
#
_cell.length_a   1.000
_cell.length_b   1.000
_cell.length_c   1.000
_cell.angle_alpha   90.00
_cell.angle_beta   90.00
_cell.angle_gamma   90.00
#
_symmetry.space_group_name_H-M   'P 1'
#
loop_
_entity.id
_entity.type
_entity.pdbx_description
1 polymer ?
#
loop_
_entity_poly.entity_id
_entity_poly.type
_entity_poly.pdbx_seq_one_letter_code
_entity_poly.pdbx_strand_id
1 'polypeptide(L)'
;MDINQKSNLIRGFSELELGKNLEIPLKSEGSFGEIGKSKIDALKNSIEEIHEMIKSREKLSRKIHEEGETLKSEIKGYLSENEKMQIASTDPAREKNDLRHKKIEISELQMNEKIGCWKDVALLKKELREYQRELTEKEERLKMFNKILTEEED
;
A
#
# COMPACT_ATOMS: atom_id res chain seq x y z
N MET A 1 -44.67 -18.51 9.23
CA MET A 1 -43.79 -18.81 8.08
C MET A 1 -44.38 -20.02 7.38
N ASP A 2 -45.00 -19.76 6.23
CA ASP A 2 -45.78 -20.73 5.46
C ASP A 2 -44.95 -21.91 4.94
N ILE A 3 -45.55 -23.09 5.01
CA ILE A 3 -45.02 -24.36 4.49
C ILE A 3 -44.70 -24.27 2.99
N ASN A 4 -45.35 -23.34 2.27
CA ASN A 4 -45.12 -23.05 0.85
C ASN A 4 -43.83 -22.28 0.53
N GLN A 5 -43.11 -21.72 1.52
CA GLN A 5 -41.78 -21.13 1.28
C GLN A 5 -40.66 -22.17 1.38
N LYS A 6 -40.86 -23.26 2.14
CA LYS A 6 -39.87 -24.37 2.24
C LYS A 6 -39.83 -25.24 0.98
N SER A 7 -40.95 -25.43 0.28
CA SER A 7 -41.01 -26.23 -0.94
C SER A 7 -40.27 -25.57 -2.12
N ASN A 8 -40.25 -24.24 -2.19
CA ASN A 8 -39.50 -23.51 -3.22
C ASN A 8 -37.98 -23.49 -2.95
N LEU A 9 -37.56 -23.54 -1.68
CA LEU A 9 -36.14 -23.67 -1.34
C LEU A 9 -35.60 -25.07 -1.68
N ILE A 10 -36.40 -26.12 -1.47
CA ILE A 10 -35.99 -27.50 -1.77
C ILE A 10 -35.98 -27.77 -3.28
N ARG A 11 -36.93 -27.18 -4.04
CA ARG A 11 -36.93 -27.32 -5.51
C ARG A 11 -35.75 -26.63 -6.19
N GLY A 12 -35.27 -25.51 -5.64
CA GLY A 12 -34.08 -24.81 -6.14
C GLY A 12 -32.76 -25.54 -5.90
N PHE A 13 -32.71 -26.49 -4.95
CA PHE A 13 -31.53 -27.31 -4.67
C PHE A 13 -31.52 -28.65 -5.42
N SER A 14 -32.65 -29.07 -6.00
CA SER A 14 -32.75 -30.32 -6.79
C SER A 14 -32.42 -30.15 -8.28
N GLU A 15 -32.29 -28.92 -8.80
CA GLU A 15 -31.83 -28.64 -10.18
C GLU A 15 -30.30 -28.48 -10.30
N LEU A 16 -29.56 -28.63 -9.19
CA LEU A 16 -28.10 -28.75 -9.17
C LEU A 16 -27.70 -30.22 -8.96
N GLU A 17 -28.33 -31.13 -9.70
CA GLU A 17 -27.69 -32.40 -10.04
C GLU A 17 -26.54 -32.10 -11.02
N LEU A 18 -25.40 -31.71 -10.47
CA LEU A 18 -24.11 -31.84 -11.13
C LEU A 18 -23.95 -33.30 -11.54
N GLY A 19 -24.09 -33.53 -12.84
CA GLY A 19 -24.02 -34.84 -13.48
C GLY A 19 -22.87 -35.66 -12.92
N LYS A 20 -23.24 -36.80 -12.32
CA LYS A 20 -22.32 -37.93 -12.17
C LYS A 20 -21.87 -38.34 -13.56
N ASN A 21 -20.55 -38.47 -13.72
CA ASN A 21 -19.82 -38.87 -14.93
C ASN A 21 -19.51 -37.74 -15.92
N LEU A 22 -18.71 -36.76 -15.50
CA LEU A 22 -17.62 -36.33 -16.39
C LEU A 22 -16.47 -37.30 -16.18
N GLU A 23 -16.29 -38.22 -17.13
CA GLU A 23 -14.95 -38.74 -17.41
C GLU A 23 -14.07 -37.53 -17.71
N ILE A 24 -13.27 -37.12 -16.72
CA ILE A 24 -12.21 -36.15 -16.95
C ILE A 24 -11.28 -36.84 -17.95
N PRO A 25 -11.11 -36.32 -19.19
CA PRO A 25 -10.06 -36.83 -20.04
C PRO A 25 -8.76 -36.50 -19.31
N LEU A 26 -8.16 -37.53 -18.73
CA LEU A 26 -6.88 -37.48 -18.07
C LEU A 26 -5.80 -37.35 -19.16
N LYS A 27 -5.77 -36.20 -19.84
CA LYS A 27 -4.79 -35.83 -20.86
C LYS A 27 -4.89 -34.35 -21.19
N SER A 28 -4.10 -33.55 -20.46
CA SER A 28 -3.36 -32.38 -20.97
C SER A 28 -2.76 -31.61 -19.78
N GLU A 29 -1.63 -32.09 -19.26
CA GLU A 29 -0.36 -31.36 -19.08
C GLU A 29 -0.36 -29.84 -18.75
N GLY A 30 -1.35 -29.32 -18.03
CA GLY A 30 -1.23 -28.04 -17.34
C GLY A 30 -0.34 -28.23 -16.12
N SER A 31 0.97 -28.08 -16.30
CA SER A 31 2.01 -28.36 -15.30
C SER A 31 1.63 -27.78 -13.94
N PHE A 32 1.55 -28.63 -12.91
CA PHE A 32 1.42 -28.19 -11.51
C PHE A 32 2.50 -27.14 -11.13
N GLY A 33 3.64 -27.17 -11.82
CA GLY A 33 4.69 -26.15 -11.73
C GLY A 33 4.31 -24.77 -12.28
N GLU A 34 3.43 -24.65 -13.29
CA GLU A 34 3.02 -23.37 -13.87
C GLU A 34 2.16 -22.54 -12.90
N ILE A 35 1.22 -23.18 -12.21
CA ILE A 35 0.39 -22.52 -11.19
C ILE A 35 1.26 -22.08 -10.00
N GLY A 36 2.25 -22.89 -9.62
CA GLY A 36 3.23 -22.56 -8.58
C GLY A 36 4.09 -21.34 -8.94
N LYS A 37 4.60 -21.30 -10.18
CA LYS A 37 5.37 -20.17 -10.71
C LYS A 37 4.55 -18.88 -10.76
N SER A 38 3.32 -18.94 -11.29
CA SER A 38 2.44 -17.77 -11.37
C SER A 38 2.18 -17.12 -9.99
N LYS A 39 2.00 -17.93 -8.94
CA LYS A 39 1.82 -17.42 -7.56
C LYS A 39 3.10 -16.81 -6.98
N ILE A 40 4.27 -17.35 -7.33
CA ILE A 40 5.58 -16.80 -6.92
C ILE A 40 5.82 -15.47 -7.62
N ASP A 41 5.51 -15.38 -8.91
CA ASP A 41 5.67 -14.15 -9.69
C ASP A 41 4.73 -13.05 -9.19
N ALA A 42 3.48 -13.39 -8.85
CA ALA A 42 2.55 -12.45 -8.23
C ALA A 42 3.07 -11.90 -6.88
N LEU A 43 3.70 -12.74 -6.06
CA LEU A 43 4.33 -12.30 -4.81
C LEU A 43 5.54 -11.39 -5.06
N LYS A 44 6.37 -11.71 -6.06
CA LYS A 44 7.50 -10.85 -6.45
C LYS A 44 7.03 -9.48 -6.89
N ASN A 45 5.98 -9.42 -7.71
CA ASN A 45 5.37 -8.16 -8.13
C ASN A 45 4.82 -7.38 -6.94
N SER A 46 4.12 -8.04 -6.01
CA SER A 46 3.60 -7.39 -4.80
C SER A 46 4.71 -6.79 -3.93
N ILE A 47 5.85 -7.50 -3.81
CA ILE A 47 7.04 -7.01 -3.10
C ILE A 47 7.64 -5.78 -3.80
N GLU A 48 7.73 -5.79 -5.12
CA GLU A 48 8.23 -4.67 -5.91
C GLU A 48 7.33 -3.43 -5.79
N GLU A 49 6.01 -3.64 -5.84
CA GLU A 49 5.02 -2.58 -5.62
C GLU A 49 5.18 -1.93 -4.24
N ILE A 50 5.36 -2.73 -3.17
CA ILE A 50 5.59 -2.19 -1.82
C ILE A 50 6.87 -1.35 -1.75
N HIS A 51 7.96 -1.77 -2.42
CA HIS A 51 9.19 -0.97 -2.47
C HIS A 51 8.95 0.40 -3.12
N GLU A 52 8.24 0.43 -4.25
CA GLU A 52 7.91 1.70 -4.91
C GLU A 52 6.94 2.55 -4.08
N MET A 53 5.99 1.93 -3.35
CA MET A 53 5.12 2.64 -2.40
C MET A 53 5.93 3.31 -1.28
N ILE A 54 6.88 2.61 -0.67
CA ILE A 54 7.77 3.17 0.38
C ILE A 54 8.52 4.38 -0.17
N LYS A 55 9.18 4.21 -1.33
CA LYS A 55 9.97 5.27 -1.98
C LYS A 55 9.12 6.48 -2.36
N SER A 56 7.92 6.25 -2.90
CA SER A 56 6.96 7.30 -3.23
C SER A 56 6.51 8.06 -1.99
N ARG A 57 6.18 7.33 -0.90
CA ARG A 57 5.75 7.92 0.38
C ARG A 57 6.82 8.81 0.99
N GLU A 58 8.07 8.35 1.02
CA GLU A 58 9.20 9.13 1.51
C GLU A 58 9.48 10.36 0.64
N LYS A 59 9.36 10.21 -0.69
CA LYS A 59 9.52 11.33 -1.63
C LYS A 59 8.44 12.39 -1.42
N LEU A 60 7.19 12.00 -1.20
CA LEU A 60 6.10 12.91 -0.88
C LEU A 60 6.38 13.66 0.42
N SER A 61 6.81 12.95 1.47
CA SER A 61 7.14 13.56 2.75
C SER A 61 8.24 14.62 2.65
N ARG A 62 9.28 14.34 1.86
CA ARG A 62 10.34 15.32 1.56
C ARG A 62 9.80 16.57 0.87
N LYS A 63 8.94 16.41 -0.15
CA LYS A 63 8.32 17.54 -0.85
C LYS A 63 7.49 18.42 0.08
N ILE A 64 6.64 17.83 0.91
CA ILE A 64 5.84 18.59 1.89
C ILE A 64 6.75 19.35 2.86
N HIS A 65 7.88 18.74 3.27
CA HIS A 65 8.84 19.42 4.12
C HIS A 65 9.48 20.62 3.41
N GLU A 66 9.94 20.44 2.17
CA GLU A 66 10.52 21.50 1.33
C GLU A 66 9.54 22.66 1.09
N GLU A 67 8.28 22.36 0.74
CA GLU A 67 7.22 23.35 0.57
C GLU A 67 6.99 24.16 1.87
N GLY A 68 6.98 23.49 3.03
CA GLY A 68 6.89 24.18 4.32
C GLY A 68 8.09 25.09 4.62
N GLU A 69 9.32 24.74 4.23
CA GLU A 69 10.48 25.61 4.37
C GLU A 69 10.41 26.83 3.44
N THR A 70 9.93 26.63 2.21
CA THR A 70 9.67 27.70 1.25
C THR A 70 8.67 28.70 1.81
N LEU A 71 7.51 28.25 2.30
CA LEU A 71 6.50 29.11 2.90
C LEU A 71 7.03 29.88 4.13
N LYS A 72 7.80 29.22 5.00
CA LYS A 72 8.42 29.90 6.16
C LYS A 72 9.44 30.97 5.74
N SER A 73 10.11 30.76 4.61
CA SER A 73 11.05 31.71 4.02
C SER A 73 10.33 32.89 3.36
N GLU A 74 9.25 32.64 2.63
CA GLU A 74 8.38 33.68 2.05
C GLU A 74 7.78 34.57 3.14
N ILE A 75 7.26 34.00 4.22
CA ILE A 75 6.76 34.77 5.38
C ILE A 75 7.88 35.65 5.97
N LYS A 76 9.11 35.13 6.04
CA LYS A 76 10.26 35.92 6.52
C LYS A 76 10.61 37.06 5.56
N GLY A 77 10.56 36.80 4.26
CA GLY A 77 10.74 37.80 3.21
C GLY A 77 9.73 38.93 3.34
N TYR A 78 8.44 38.58 3.36
CA TYR A 78 7.33 39.53 3.51
C TYR A 78 7.46 40.40 4.77
N LEU A 79 7.75 39.80 5.94
CA LEU A 79 7.98 40.55 7.18
C LEU A 79 9.16 41.53 7.05
N SER A 80 10.24 41.12 6.38
CA SER A 80 11.42 41.97 6.18
C SER A 80 11.16 43.11 5.19
N GLU A 81 10.34 42.87 4.16
CA GLU A 81 9.97 43.87 3.16
C GLU A 81 9.01 44.91 3.74
N ASN A 82 8.00 44.48 4.51
CA ASN A 82 7.10 45.40 5.21
C ASN A 82 7.83 46.31 6.21
N GLU A 83 8.80 45.76 6.96
CA GLU A 83 9.63 46.55 7.88
C GLU A 83 10.47 47.61 7.12
N LYS A 84 10.94 47.31 5.90
CA LYS A 84 11.72 48.24 5.07
C LYS A 84 10.87 49.31 4.39
N MET A 85 9.70 48.94 3.91
CA MET A 85 8.83 49.84 3.13
C MET A 85 8.01 50.80 4.01
N GLN A 86 8.08 50.67 5.35
CA GLN A 86 7.25 51.43 6.30
C GLN A 86 5.77 51.48 5.89
N ILE A 87 5.28 50.39 5.27
CA ILE A 87 3.86 50.29 4.91
C ILE A 87 3.11 50.24 6.24
N ALA A 88 2.48 51.35 6.58
CA ALA A 88 1.69 51.49 7.80
C ALA A 88 0.43 50.64 7.65
N SER A 89 0.51 49.36 8.00
CA SER A 89 -0.70 48.61 8.29
C SER A 89 -1.33 49.20 9.56
N THR A 90 -2.65 49.16 9.64
CA THR A 90 -3.43 49.73 10.75
C THR A 90 -3.11 49.06 12.10
N ASP A 91 -2.55 47.84 12.07
CA ASP A 91 -2.05 47.10 13.24
C ASP A 91 -0.88 46.16 12.86
N PRO A 92 0.36 46.67 12.77
CA PRO A 92 1.53 45.88 12.35
C PRO A 92 1.92 44.81 13.36
N ALA A 93 1.58 45.00 14.64
CA ALA A 93 1.88 44.05 15.70
C ALA A 93 1.04 42.79 15.57
N ARG A 94 -0.26 42.95 15.25
CA ARG A 94 -1.17 41.83 15.02
C ARG A 94 -0.78 41.02 13.79
N GLU A 95 -0.55 41.67 12.65
CA GLU A 95 -0.16 40.98 11.41
C GLU A 95 1.15 40.19 11.58
N LYS A 96 2.13 40.76 12.30
CA LYS A 96 3.37 40.06 12.66
C LYS A 96 3.14 38.86 13.57
N ASN A 97 2.19 38.94 14.50
CA ASN A 97 1.83 37.83 15.36
C ASN A 97 1.12 36.71 14.57
N ASP A 98 0.18 37.06 13.70
CA ASP A 98 -0.54 36.12 12.85
C ASP A 98 0.44 35.34 11.94
N LEU A 99 1.39 36.05 11.32
CA LEU A 99 2.43 35.42 10.50
C LEU A 99 3.36 34.51 11.32
N ARG A 100 3.71 34.89 12.56
CA ARG A 100 4.47 34.00 13.46
C ARG A 100 3.68 32.75 13.82
N HIS A 101 2.39 32.89 14.09
CA HIS A 101 1.51 31.76 14.37
C HIS A 101 1.42 30.81 13.17
N LYS A 102 1.28 31.35 11.94
CA LYS A 102 1.34 30.55 10.72
C LYS A 102 2.65 29.77 10.53
N LYS A 103 3.80 30.34 10.92
CA LYS A 103 5.07 29.59 10.90
C LYS A 103 5.08 28.42 11.88
N ILE A 104 4.43 28.57 13.04
CA ILE A 104 4.28 27.49 14.02
C ILE A 104 3.36 26.41 13.44
N GLU A 105 2.18 26.78 12.93
CA GLU A 105 1.25 25.84 12.27
C GLU A 105 1.93 25.05 11.14
N ILE A 106 2.73 25.70 10.29
CA ILE A 106 3.50 25.02 9.23
C ILE A 106 4.46 24.00 9.84
N SER A 107 5.15 24.35 10.93
CA SER A 107 6.09 23.45 11.60
C SER A 107 5.39 22.26 12.24
N GLU A 108 4.19 22.47 12.81
CA GLU A 108 3.34 21.40 13.32
C GLU A 108 2.87 20.46 12.22
N LEU A 109 2.43 20.99 11.07
CA LEU A 109 2.05 20.20 9.90
C LEU A 109 3.23 19.38 9.37
N GLN A 110 4.42 19.97 9.27
CA GLN A 110 5.64 19.25 8.88
C GLN A 110 5.99 18.13 9.88
N MET A 111 5.79 18.35 11.18
CA MET A 111 6.03 17.32 12.20
C MET A 111 5.00 16.18 12.11
N ASN A 112 3.72 16.52 11.95
CA ASN A 112 2.65 15.54 11.77
C ASN A 112 2.89 14.69 10.54
N GLU A 113 3.36 15.29 9.44
CA GLU A 113 3.73 14.59 8.22
C GLU A 113 4.93 13.65 8.44
N LYS A 114 5.97 14.08 9.19
CA LYS A 114 7.10 13.19 9.53
C LYS A 114 6.64 11.96 10.33
N ILE A 115 5.77 12.17 11.32
CA ILE A 115 5.21 11.09 12.12
C ILE A 115 4.32 10.18 11.26
N GLY A 116 3.49 10.75 10.40
CA GLY A 116 2.63 10.02 9.47
C GLY A 116 3.44 9.15 8.52
N CYS A 117 4.41 9.75 7.83
CA CYS A 117 5.32 9.03 6.93
C CYS A 117 6.05 7.89 7.65
N TRP A 118 6.53 8.11 8.88
CA TRP A 118 7.18 7.06 9.65
C TRP A 118 6.25 5.88 9.95
N LYS A 119 5.01 6.15 10.37
CA LYS A 119 4.00 5.11 10.61
C LYS A 119 3.67 4.34 9.34
N ASP A 120 3.43 5.02 8.23
CA ASP A 120 3.10 4.42 6.94
C ASP A 120 4.24 3.51 6.45
N VAL A 121 5.48 4.02 6.47
CA VAL A 121 6.67 3.25 6.08
C VAL A 121 6.89 2.06 7.02
N ALA A 122 6.63 2.20 8.32
CA ALA A 122 6.74 1.08 9.26
C ALA A 122 5.73 -0.04 8.96
N LEU A 123 4.50 0.32 8.58
CA LEU A 123 3.46 -0.63 8.16
C LEU A 123 3.85 -1.33 6.86
N LEU A 124 4.26 -0.58 5.83
CA LEU A 124 4.70 -1.14 4.56
C LEU A 124 5.92 -2.06 4.73
N LYS A 125 6.88 -1.70 5.59
CA LYS A 125 8.01 -2.57 5.91
C LYS A 125 7.60 -3.84 6.66
N LYS A 126 6.52 -3.80 7.44
CA LYS A 126 5.99 -5.00 8.09
C LYS A 126 5.39 -5.95 7.06
N GLU A 127 4.54 -5.42 6.18
CA GLU A 127 3.92 -6.17 5.08
C GLU A 127 4.98 -6.77 4.13
N LEU A 128 6.00 -5.97 3.77
CA LEU A 128 7.15 -6.43 2.99
C LEU A 128 7.82 -7.67 3.59
N ARG A 129 8.06 -7.68 4.91
CA ARG A 129 8.67 -8.83 5.60
C ARG A 129 7.76 -10.05 5.62
N GLU A 130 6.44 -9.85 5.62
CA GLU A 130 5.46 -10.94 5.56
C GLU A 130 5.48 -11.57 4.16
N TYR A 131 5.42 -10.78 3.09
CA TYR A 131 5.52 -11.29 1.72
C TYR A 131 6.88 -11.90 1.37
N GLN A 132 7.98 -11.33 1.86
CA GLN A 132 9.30 -11.92 1.67
C GLN A 132 9.40 -13.30 2.32
N ARG A 133 8.84 -13.48 3.51
CA ARG A 133 8.80 -14.79 4.18
C ARG A 133 7.97 -15.79 3.41
N GLU A 134 6.77 -15.38 2.97
CA GLU A 134 5.89 -16.24 2.17
C GLU A 134 6.54 -16.64 0.84
N LEU A 135 7.25 -15.70 0.20
CA LEU A 135 8.00 -15.97 -1.03
C LEU A 135 9.08 -17.03 -0.79
N THR A 136 9.91 -16.86 0.25
CA THR A 136 10.95 -17.83 0.61
C THR A 136 10.37 -19.21 0.88
N GLU A 137 9.30 -19.32 1.68
CA GLU A 137 8.64 -20.59 1.98
C GLU A 137 8.10 -21.27 0.70
N LYS A 138 7.55 -20.50 -0.24
CA LYS A 138 7.04 -21.03 -1.52
C LYS A 138 8.15 -21.43 -2.48
N GLU A 139 9.23 -20.66 -2.57
CA GLU A 139 10.39 -20.99 -3.39
C GLU A 139 11.09 -22.25 -2.87
N GLU A 140 11.25 -22.39 -1.55
CA GLU A 140 11.80 -23.59 -0.92
C GLU A 140 10.91 -24.82 -1.18
N ARG A 141 9.59 -24.68 -1.04
CA ARG A 141 8.64 -25.75 -1.33
C ARG A 141 8.68 -26.17 -2.80
N LEU A 142 8.73 -25.21 -3.73
CA LEU A 142 8.83 -25.50 -5.16
C LEU A 142 10.15 -26.22 -5.48
N LYS A 143 11.26 -25.81 -4.85
CA LYS A 143 12.57 -26.46 -5.00
C LYS A 143 12.54 -27.91 -4.49
N MET A 144 11.87 -28.17 -3.37
CA MET A 144 11.69 -29.53 -2.84
C MET A 144 10.85 -30.40 -3.78
N PHE A 145 9.74 -29.88 -4.32
CA PHE A 145 8.93 -30.62 -5.29
C PHE A 145 9.69 -30.94 -6.56
N ASN A 146 10.43 -29.97 -7.11
CA ASN A 146 11.24 -30.20 -8.30
C ASN A 146 12.28 -31.29 -8.05
N LYS A 147 12.92 -31.30 -6.87
CA LYS A 147 13.88 -32.34 -6.49
C LYS A 147 13.25 -33.73 -6.47
N ILE A 148 12.08 -33.89 -5.84
CA ILE A 148 11.36 -35.17 -5.78
C ILE A 148 10.99 -35.64 -7.19
N LEU A 149 10.42 -34.75 -8.01
CA LEU A 149 10.01 -35.08 -9.38
C LEU A 149 11.18 -35.48 -10.27
N THR A 150 12.37 -34.89 -10.08
CA THR A 150 13.57 -35.29 -10.82
C THR A 150 14.25 -36.54 -10.26
N GLU A 151 14.08 -36.86 -8.97
CA GLU A 151 14.65 -38.08 -8.36
C GLU A 151 13.84 -39.34 -8.66
N GLU A 152 12.59 -39.22 -9.14
CA GLU A 152 11.75 -40.36 -9.58
C GLU A 152 11.96 -40.75 -11.06
N GLU A 153 12.73 -39.98 -11.84
CA GLU A 153 13.00 -40.24 -13.27
C GLU A 153 14.35 -40.95 -13.55
N ASP A 154 15.19 -41.19 -12.53
CA ASP A 154 16.45 -41.96 -12.59
C ASP A 154 16.33 -43.33 -11.89
#